data_AF-A0A2R3JVS3-F1
#
_entry.id   AF-A0A2R3JVS3-F1
#
_cell.length_a   1.000
_cell.length_b   1.000
_cell.length_c   1.000
_cell.angle_alpha   90.00
_cell.angle_beta   90.00
_cell.angle_gamma   90.00
#
_symmetry.space_group_name_H-M   'P 1'
#
loop_
_entity.id
_entity.type
_entity.pdbx_description
1 polymer ?
#
loop_
_entity_poly.entity_id
_entity_poly.type
_entity_poly.pdbx_seq_one_letter_code
_entity_poly.pdbx_strand_id
1 'polypeptide(L)' 'MLTTLKAKKAVIVKRTIIGAGALTYQIKLTFDTRQAAPYTVSVTACTLLGQTSISHQSFTELSPAKLVFQHYFANLTHK' A
#
# COMPACT_ATOMS: atom_id res chain seq x y z
N MET A 1 -6.38 5.15 34.53
CA MET A 1 -5.23 4.44 33.92
C MET A 1 -5.33 4.57 32.41
N LEU A 2 -4.48 5.39 31.79
CA LEU A 2 -4.39 5.48 30.33
C LEU A 2 -3.63 4.26 29.84
N THR A 3 -4.32 3.22 29.37
CA THR A 3 -3.67 2.13 28.64
C THR A 3 -3.13 2.71 27.35
N THR A 4 -1.82 2.96 27.30
CA THR A 4 -1.09 3.26 26.08
C THR A 4 -1.14 2.01 25.20
N LEU A 5 -2.25 1.85 24.49
CA LEU A 5 -2.40 0.83 23.46
C LEU A 5 -1.28 1.12 22.46
N LYS A 6 -0.24 0.27 22.43
CA LYS A 6 0.88 0.40 21.50
C LYS A 6 0.31 0.38 20.09
N ALA A 7 0.11 1.56 19.52
CA ALA A 7 -0.45 1.77 18.20
C ALA A 7 0.39 0.98 17.18
N LYS A 8 -0.18 -0.11 16.66
CA LYS A 8 0.54 -1.09 15.83
C LYS A 8 0.32 -0.74 14.37
N LYS A 9 1.41 -0.48 13.65
CA LYS A 9 1.39 -0.48 12.18
C LYS A 9 1.23 -1.92 11.71
N ALA A 10 0.22 -2.19 10.92
CA ALA A 10 -0.10 -3.51 10.38
C ALA A 10 -0.24 -3.45 8.86
N VAL A 11 0.16 -4.52 8.17
CA VAL A 11 -0.13 -4.70 6.74
C VAL A 11 -1.48 -5.41 6.66
N ILE A 12 -2.46 -4.78 6.03
CA ILE A 12 -3.77 -5.41 5.78
C ILE A 12 -3.64 -6.36 4.59
N VAL A 13 -3.09 -5.87 3.49
CA VAL A 13 -2.86 -6.66 2.29
C VAL A 13 -1.61 -6.17 1.56
N LYS A 14 -0.87 -7.12 1.00
CA LYS A 14 0.28 -6.86 0.14
C LYS A 14 0.15 -7.75 -1.08
N ARG A 15 0.33 -7.17 -2.26
CA ARG A 15 0.39 -7.89 -3.52
C ARG A 15 1.64 -7.46 -4.28
N THR A 16 2.25 -8.45 -4.92
CA THR A 16 3.34 -8.24 -5.86
C THR A 16 2.81 -8.61 -7.25
N ILE A 17 3.03 -7.72 -8.21
CA ILE A 17 2.69 -7.92 -9.62
C ILE A 17 4.02 -7.99 -10.36
N ILE A 18 4.20 -9.06 -11.11
CA ILE A 18 5.38 -9.23 -11.99
C ILE A 18 5.00 -8.56 -13.31
N GLY A 19 5.67 -7.46 -13.63
CA GLY A 19 5.52 -6.77 -14.91
C GLY A 19 6.45 -7.37 -15.96
N ALA A 20 6.45 -6.77 -17.16
CA ALA A 20 7.35 -7.19 -18.24
C ALA A 20 8.83 -7.00 -17.87
N GLY A 21 9.66 -8.00 -18.20
CA GLY A 21 11.09 -7.98 -17.94
C GLY A 21 11.44 -8.08 -16.45
N ALA A 22 12.24 -7.13 -15.95
CA ALA A 22 12.72 -7.12 -14.56
C ALA A 22 12.02 -6.08 -13.68
N LEU A 23 10.88 -5.55 -14.13
CA LEU A 23 10.05 -4.61 -13.38
C LEU A 23 8.99 -5.38 -12.59
N THR A 24 8.96 -5.18 -11.27
CA THR A 24 7.92 -5.73 -10.40
C THR A 24 7.27 -4.60 -9.62
N TYR A 25 5.96 -4.65 -9.44
CA TYR A 25 5.24 -3.68 -8.64
C TYR A 25 4.81 -4.32 -7.33
N GLN A 26 4.90 -3.56 -6.26
CA GLN A 26 4.47 -3.97 -4.94
C GLN A 26 3.45 -2.97 -4.42
N ILE A 27 2.22 -3.44 -4.27
CA ILE A 27 1.11 -2.65 -3.73
C ILE A 27 0.87 -3.12 -2.30
N LYS A 28 0.82 -2.17 -1.37
CA LYS A 28 0.51 -2.46 0.04
C LYS A 28 -0.62 -1.56 0.50
N LEU A 29 -1.55 -2.15 1.23
CA LEU A 29 -2.50 -1.44 2.08
C LEU A 29 -2.10 -1.69 3.54
N THR A 30 -1.76 -0.63 4.25
CA THR A 30 -1.37 -0.69 5.67
C THR A 30 -2.34 0.08 6.54
N PHE A 31 -2.36 -0.27 7.82
CA PHE A 31 -3.11 0.42 8.86
C PHE A 31 -2.15 0.90 9.94
N ASP A 32 -2.22 2.16 10.32
CA ASP A 32 -1.43 2.79 11.37
C ASP A 32 -2.31 3.70 12.23
N THR A 33 -2.60 3.25 13.44
CA THR A 33 -3.43 3.97 14.43
C THR A 33 -2.81 5.26 14.95
N ARG A 34 -1.54 5.55 14.60
CA ARG A 34 -0.85 6.79 14.97
C ARG A 34 -1.17 7.94 14.02
N GLN A 35 -1.73 7.65 12.85
CA GLN A 35 -2.01 8.65 11.82
C GLN A 35 -3.47 9.07 11.85
N ALA A 36 -3.73 10.35 11.57
CA ALA A 36 -5.10 10.87 11.43
C ALA A 36 -5.86 10.19 10.28
N ALA A 37 -5.15 9.78 9.22
CA ALA A 37 -5.64 8.94 8.15
C ALA A 37 -4.95 7.57 8.26
N PRO A 38 -5.52 6.63 9.04
CA PRO A 38 -4.80 5.45 9.47
C PRO A 38 -4.63 4.41 8.37
N TYR A 39 -5.37 4.48 7.26
CA TYR A 39 -5.22 3.55 6.15
C TYR A 39 -4.31 4.15 5.08
N THR A 40 -3.32 3.40 4.61
CA THR A 40 -2.38 3.88 3.60
C THR A 40 -2.24 2.88 2.48
N VAL A 41 -2.43 3.31 1.24
CA VAL A 41 -2.09 2.57 0.03
C VAL A 41 -0.76 3.09 -0.51
N SER A 42 0.23 2.22 -0.63
CA SER A 42 1.52 2.54 -1.22
C SER A 42 1.82 1.62 -2.41
N VAL A 43 2.34 2.18 -3.49
CA VAL A 43 2.79 1.45 -4.68
C VAL A 43 4.28 1.69 -4.85
N THR A 44 5.05 0.61 -4.92
CA THR A 44 6.50 0.65 -5.16
C THR A 44 6.81 -0.11 -6.45
N ALA A 45 7.54 0.51 -7.37
CA ALA A 45 8.20 -0.21 -8.46
C ALA A 45 9.57 -0.70 -7.99
N CYS A 46 9.86 -1.96 -8.27
CA CYS A 46 11.12 -2.61 -8.00
C CYS A 46 11.71 -3.02 -9.35
N THR A 47 12.91 -2.53 -9.64
CA THR A 47 13.69 -2.81 -10.84
C THR A 47 15.02 -3.46 -10.45
N LEU A 48 15.81 -3.91 -11.43
CA LEU A 48 17.20 -4.35 -11.19
C LEU A 48 18.09 -3.26 -10.58
N LEU A 49 17.75 -1.99 -10.82
CA LEU A 49 18.53 -0.84 -10.35
C LEU A 49 18.12 -0.38 -8.95
N GLY A 50 16.98 -0.85 -8.41
CA GLY A 50 16.50 -0.45 -7.09
C GLY A 50 14.98 -0.33 -7.00
N GLN A 51 14.52 0.32 -5.92
CA GLN A 51 13.10 0.48 -5.60
C GLN A 51 12.70 1.96 -5.58
N THR A 52 11.57 2.28 -6.20
CA THR A 52 11.01 3.63 -6.28
C THR A 52 9.55 3.61 -5.82
N SER A 53 9.18 4.49 -4.90
CA SER A 53 7.78 4.71 -4.53
C SER A 53 7.08 5.50 -5.62
N ILE A 54 6.08 4.90 -6.27
CA ILE A 54 5.31 5.52 -7.35
C ILE A 54 4.13 6.31 -6.79
N SER A 55 3.50 5.77 -5.74
CA SER A 55 2.33 6.39 -5.15
C SER A 55 2.24 6.10 -3.66
N HIS A 56 1.70 7.07 -2.93
CA HIS A 56 1.43 6.98 -1.52
C HIS A 56 0.18 7.81 -1.21
N GLN A 57 -0.89 7.15 -0.79
CA GLN A 57 -2.17 7.78 -0.48
C GLN A 57 -2.67 7.31 0.88
N SER A 58 -3.15 8.26 1.69
CA SER A 58 -3.71 7.99 3.01
C SER A 58 -5.21 8.27 3.04
N PHE A 59 -5.93 7.46 3.82
CA PHE A 59 -7.39 7.47 3.93
C PHE A 59 -7.80 7.33 5.38
N THR A 60 -8.90 7.99 5.73
CA THR A 60 -9.56 7.88 7.05
C THR A 60 -10.34 6.58 7.16
N GLU A 61 -10.86 6.07 6.05
CA GLU A 61 -11.71 4.89 5.98
C GLU A 61 -11.10 3.76 5.15
N LEU A 62 -11.44 2.52 5.50
CA LEU A 62 -10.95 1.33 4.81
C LEU A 62 -11.56 1.15 3.41
N SER A 63 -12.82 1.53 3.22
CA SER A 63 -13.55 1.38 1.96
C SER A 63 -12.88 2.12 0.78
N PRO A 64 -12.59 3.42 0.85
CA PRO A 64 -11.87 4.12 -0.23
C PRO A 64 -10.45 3.58 -0.42
N ALA A 65 -9.76 3.20 0.66
CA ALA A 65 -8.43 2.62 0.57
C ALA A 65 -8.43 1.27 -0.20
N LYS A 66 -9.44 0.44 0.03
CA LYS A 66 -9.63 -0.83 -0.69
C LYS A 66 -9.95 -0.60 -2.18
N LEU A 67 -10.81 0.36 -2.51
CA LEU A 67 -11.14 0.68 -3.90
C LEU A 67 -9.90 1.15 -4.67
N VAL A 68 -9.11 2.05 -4.06
CA VAL A 68 -7.85 2.52 -4.66
C VAL A 68 -6.84 1.39 -4.80
N PHE A 69 -6.71 0.53 -3.80
CA PHE A 69 -5.87 -0.66 -3.89
C PHE A 69 -6.27 -1.57 -5.07
N GLN A 70 -7.56 -1.85 -5.22
CA GLN A 70 -8.07 -2.67 -6.33
C GLN A 70 -7.85 -2.01 -7.68
N HIS A 71 -8.05 -0.69 -7.77
CA HIS A 71 -7.81 0.08 -8.99
C HIS A 71 -6.33 0.04 -9.40
N TYR A 72 -5.39 0.23 -8.45
CA TYR A 72 -3.96 0.08 -8.73
C TYR A 72 -3.61 -1.34 -9.15
N PHE A 73 -4.18 -2.34 -8.48
CA PHE A 73 -3.94 -3.74 -8.82
C PHE A 73 -4.36 -4.03 -10.26
N ALA A 74 -5.61 -3.71 -10.62
CA ALA A 74 -6.15 -3.90 -11.97
C ALA A 74 -5.31 -3.16 -13.02
N ASN A 75 -5.04 -1.86 -12.82
CA ASN A 75 -4.27 -1.07 -13.79
C ASN A 75 -2.86 -1.62 -14.03
N LEU A 76 -2.19 -2.11 -12.99
CA LEU A 76 -0.83 -2.63 -13.10
C LEU A 76 -0.77 -4.07 -13.61
N THR A 77 -1.84 -4.86 -13.48
CA THR A 77 -1.93 -6.19 -14.12
C THR A 77 -2.27 -6.13 -15.60
N HIS A 78 -2.85 -5.04 -16.10
CA HIS A 78 -3.23 -4.89 -17.51
C HIS A 78 -2.18 -4.13 -18.35
N LYS A 79 -0.98 -3.89 -17.81
CA LYS A 79 0.15 -3.23 -18.48
C LYS A 79 1.30 -4.20 -18.69
#